data_AF-A0AA37NER2-F1
#
_entry.id   AF-A0AA37NER2-F1
#
_cell.length_a   1.000
_cell.length_b   1.000
_cell.length_c   1.000
_cell.angle_alpha   90.00
_cell.angle_beta   90.00
_cell.angle_gamma   90.00
#
_symmetry.space_group_name_H-M   'P 1'
#
loop_
_entity.id
_entity.type
_entity.pdbx_description
1 polymer ?
#
loop_
_entity_poly.entity_id
_entity_poly.type
_entity_poly.pdbx_seq_one_letter_code
_entity_poly.pdbx_strand_id
1 'polypeptide(L)'
;MDMEKLKVYYGWSKINAVRKKRSLSVMFENDLSCRRERGQRVLSATQDTVFVRYQDEEEMTDAKAQNRIFTGYDLFLDEKPFNGSLELLLESNSEADKNHVSKNMRERITEALRKAFMLANPDYREPGGQLSLKFGE
;
A
#
# COMPACT_ATOMS: atom_id res chain seq x y z
N MET A 1 12.98 -10.81 -25.08
CA MET A 1 11.78 -11.20 -24.30
C MET A 1 11.35 -9.95 -23.58
N ASP A 2 10.21 -9.36 -23.95
CA ASP A 2 9.64 -8.28 -23.15
C ASP A 2 9.45 -8.84 -21.74
N MET A 3 10.17 -8.31 -20.75
CA MET A 3 9.85 -8.58 -19.35
C MET A 3 8.46 -7.98 -19.14
N GLU A 4 7.44 -8.82 -19.22
CA GLU A 4 6.06 -8.43 -19.00
C GLU A 4 5.97 -7.77 -17.62
N LYS A 5 5.89 -6.43 -17.62
CA LYS A 5 6.08 -5.61 -16.43
C LYS A 5 5.03 -5.98 -15.38
N LEU A 6 5.48 -6.45 -14.22
CA LEU A 6 4.63 -6.75 -13.07
C LEU A 6 4.14 -5.45 -12.41
N LYS A 7 2.98 -5.50 -11.76
CA LYS A 7 2.35 -4.33 -11.13
C LYS A 7 2.47 -4.35 -9.60
N VAL A 8 2.33 -3.16 -9.02
CA VAL A 8 2.10 -2.93 -7.60
C VAL A 8 0.78 -2.18 -7.45
N TYR A 9 -0.09 -2.70 -6.58
CA TYR A 9 -1.41 -2.16 -6.31
C TYR A 9 -1.46 -1.61 -4.88
N TYR A 10 -1.74 -0.32 -4.76
CA TYR A 10 -1.92 0.38 -3.50
C TYR A 10 -3.39 0.63 -3.24
N GLY A 11 -3.83 0.41 -2.01
CA GLY A 11 -5.22 0.65 -1.64
C GLY A 11 -5.49 0.42 -0.16
N TRP A 12 -6.77 0.37 0.16
CA TRP A 12 -7.25 0.18 1.53
C TRP A 12 -7.89 -1.19 1.68
N SER A 13 -7.55 -1.90 2.74
CA SER A 13 -8.08 -3.24 2.97
C SER A 13 -9.59 -3.22 3.21
N LYS A 14 -10.28 -4.20 2.62
CA LYS A 14 -11.72 -4.37 2.84
C LYS A 14 -11.98 -5.02 4.18
N ILE A 15 -12.75 -4.34 5.00
CA ILE A 15 -13.28 -4.90 6.25
C ILE A 15 -14.37 -5.91 5.89
N ASN A 16 -14.27 -7.13 6.43
CA ASN A 16 -15.24 -8.19 6.24
C ASN A 16 -15.43 -9.02 7.52
N ALA A 17 -16.01 -10.22 7.43
CA ALA A 17 -16.21 -11.09 8.59
C ALA A 17 -14.90 -11.51 9.29
N VAL A 18 -13.79 -11.54 8.54
CA VAL A 18 -12.47 -11.99 9.00
C VAL A 18 -11.50 -10.81 9.19
N ARG A 19 -11.37 -9.93 8.19
CA ARG A 19 -10.54 -8.72 8.28
C ARG A 19 -11.32 -7.62 8.99
N LYS A 20 -10.94 -7.31 10.23
CA LYS A 20 -11.61 -6.30 11.07
C LYS A 20 -10.81 -5.00 11.24
N LYS A 21 -9.55 -4.98 10.78
CA LYS A 21 -8.62 -3.87 11.00
C LYS A 21 -8.50 -3.03 9.73
N ARG A 22 -8.48 -1.71 9.89
CA ARG A 22 -8.16 -0.78 8.80
C ARG A 22 -6.68 -0.88 8.48
N SER A 23 -6.34 -1.16 7.24
CA SER A 23 -4.95 -1.17 6.80
C SER A 23 -4.78 -0.60 5.41
N LEU A 24 -3.64 0.04 5.18
CA LEU A 24 -3.13 0.26 3.83
C LEU A 24 -2.60 -1.07 3.34
N SER A 25 -3.06 -1.50 2.18
CA SER A 25 -2.66 -2.76 1.54
C SER A 25 -1.83 -2.46 0.29
N VAL A 26 -0.63 -3.00 0.23
CA VAL A 26 0.26 -2.95 -0.93
C VAL A 26 0.42 -4.37 -1.47
N MET A 27 -0.01 -4.60 -2.70
CA MET A 27 0.00 -5.92 -3.33
C MET A 27 0.90 -5.91 -4.57
N PHE A 28 1.91 -6.76 -4.55
CA PHE A 28 2.87 -6.97 -5.63
C PHE A 28 2.46 -8.20 -6.44
N GLU A 29 2.36 -8.06 -7.77
CA GLU A 29 2.25 -9.21 -8.67
C GLU A 29 3.57 -10.00 -8.64
N ASN A 30 3.49 -11.32 -8.49
CA ASN A 30 4.67 -12.17 -8.70
C ASN A 30 4.57 -12.97 -10.00
N ASP A 31 3.35 -13.17 -10.49
CA ASP A 31 3.06 -13.98 -11.67
C ASP A 31 1.86 -13.39 -12.41
N LEU A 32 1.92 -13.33 -13.74
CA LEU A 32 0.88 -12.73 -14.58
C LEU A 32 -0.46 -13.49 -14.56
N SER A 33 -0.48 -14.75 -14.12
CA SER A 33 -1.72 -15.49 -13.86
C SER A 33 -2.61 -14.78 -12.84
N CYS A 34 -2.06 -13.89 -12.01
CA CYS A 34 -2.82 -13.02 -11.12
C CYS A 34 -3.78 -12.05 -11.86
N ARG A 35 -3.52 -11.79 -13.14
CA ARG A 35 -4.36 -10.94 -14.01
C ARG A 35 -5.56 -11.69 -14.58
N ARG A 36 -5.61 -13.01 -14.42
CA ARG A 36 -6.81 -13.79 -14.73
C ARG A 36 -7.92 -13.48 -13.75
N GLU A 37 -9.15 -13.78 -14.13
CA GLU A 37 -10.35 -13.48 -13.35
C GLU A 37 -10.23 -13.91 -11.88
N ARG A 38 -9.72 -15.11 -11.60
CA ARG A 38 -9.54 -15.60 -10.23
C ARG A 38 -8.60 -14.71 -9.41
N GLY A 39 -7.47 -14.31 -9.98
CA GLY A 39 -6.51 -13.45 -9.29
C GLY A 39 -7.06 -12.03 -9.08
N GLN A 40 -7.75 -11.48 -10.08
CA GLN A 40 -8.41 -10.18 -9.97
C GLN A 40 -9.54 -10.19 -8.93
N ARG A 41 -10.30 -11.27 -8.83
CA ARG A 41 -11.29 -11.46 -7.74
C ARG A 41 -10.62 -11.43 -6.38
N VAL A 42 -9.48 -12.09 -6.20
CA VAL A 42 -8.71 -12.07 -4.95
C VAL A 42 -8.27 -10.64 -4.60
N LEU A 43 -7.71 -9.91 -5.57
CA LEU A 43 -7.29 -8.51 -5.36
C LEU A 43 -8.48 -7.64 -4.94
N SER A 44 -9.58 -7.71 -5.70
CA SER A 44 -10.80 -6.93 -5.46
C SER A 44 -11.50 -7.27 -4.14
N ALA A 45 -11.36 -8.50 -3.65
CA ALA A 45 -11.92 -8.93 -2.37
C ALA A 45 -11.03 -8.52 -1.19
N THR A 46 -9.74 -8.29 -1.45
CA THR A 46 -8.75 -7.95 -0.43
C THR A 46 -8.72 -6.45 -0.15
N GLN A 47 -8.71 -5.63 -1.20
CA GLN A 47 -8.57 -4.19 -1.07
C GLN A 47 -9.41 -3.41 -2.10
N ASP A 48 -9.71 -2.17 -1.76
CA ASP A 48 -10.10 -1.14 -2.72
C ASP A 48 -8.84 -0.48 -3.25
N THR A 49 -8.41 -0.89 -4.45
CA THR A 49 -7.23 -0.35 -5.13
C THR A 49 -7.47 1.11 -5.55
N VAL A 50 -6.53 1.96 -5.17
CA VAL A 50 -6.53 3.41 -5.40
C VAL A 50 -5.48 3.82 -6.42
N PHE A 51 -4.32 3.16 -6.42
CA PHE A 51 -3.21 3.49 -7.31
C PHE A 51 -2.52 2.24 -7.81
N VAL A 52 -2.03 2.29 -9.05
CA VAL A 52 -1.28 1.19 -9.68
C VAL A 52 -0.02 1.73 -10.33
N ARG A 53 1.11 1.05 -10.08
CA ARG A 53 2.37 1.28 -10.81
C ARG A 53 2.95 -0.02 -11.34
N TYR A 54 3.99 0.10 -12.14
CA TYR A 54 4.83 -1.04 -12.49
C TYR A 54 5.96 -1.21 -11.47
N GLN A 55 6.39 -2.46 -11.30
CA GLN A 55 7.56 -2.81 -10.53
C GLN A 55 8.85 -2.39 -11.23
N ASP A 56 9.89 -2.10 -10.46
CA ASP A 56 11.25 -1.95 -10.96
C ASP A 56 11.95 -3.31 -11.17
N GLU A 57 13.21 -3.27 -11.60
CA GLU A 57 13.96 -4.49 -11.92
C GLU A 57 14.28 -5.35 -10.69
N GLU A 58 14.52 -4.73 -9.53
CA GLU A 58 14.81 -5.43 -8.28
C GLU A 58 13.54 -6.12 -7.76
N GLU A 59 12.42 -5.40 -7.71
CA GLU A 59 11.11 -5.93 -7.32
C GLU A 59 10.69 -7.11 -8.22
N MET A 60 10.89 -6.99 -9.53
CA MET A 60 10.60 -8.08 -10.48
C MET A 60 11.53 -9.29 -10.31
N THR A 61 12.75 -9.08 -9.82
CA THR A 61 13.68 -10.18 -9.53
C THR A 61 13.22 -10.95 -8.29
N ASP A 62 12.83 -10.23 -7.25
CA ASP A 62 12.29 -10.82 -6.02
C ASP A 62 10.97 -11.56 -6.27
N ALA A 63 10.11 -11.02 -7.13
CA ALA A 63 8.86 -11.64 -7.57
C ALA A 63 9.05 -13.05 -8.13
N LYS A 64 10.10 -13.28 -8.93
CA LYS A 64 10.39 -14.60 -9.54
C LYS A 64 10.77 -15.67 -8.51
N ALA A 65 11.25 -15.27 -7.34
CA ALA A 65 11.58 -16.20 -6.27
C ALA A 65 10.36 -16.62 -5.43
N GLN A 66 9.19 -16.01 -5.67
CA GLN A 66 7.98 -16.27 -4.89
C GLN A 66 7.14 -17.41 -5.48
N ASN A 67 6.60 -18.27 -4.61
CA ASN A 67 5.69 -19.36 -5.01
C ASN A 67 4.21 -18.92 -5.13
N ARG A 68 3.86 -17.73 -4.63
CA ARG A 68 2.49 -17.20 -4.64
C ARG A 68 2.32 -16.20 -5.78
N ILE A 69 1.12 -16.10 -6.35
CA ILE A 69 0.80 -15.16 -7.45
C ILE A 69 0.83 -13.68 -7.03
N PHE A 70 0.66 -13.40 -5.74
CA PHE A 70 0.79 -12.08 -5.14
C PHE A 70 1.59 -12.17 -3.84
N THR A 71 2.35 -11.11 -3.56
CA THR A 71 2.89 -10.80 -2.23
C THR A 71 2.18 -9.55 -1.71
N GLY A 72 1.69 -9.59 -0.47
CA GLY A 72 0.93 -8.48 0.12
C GLY A 72 1.55 -8.01 1.42
N TYR A 73 1.59 -6.69 1.61
CA TYR A 73 1.99 -6.03 2.84
C TYR A 73 0.84 -5.17 3.34
N ASP A 74 0.48 -5.33 4.61
CA ASP A 74 -0.59 -4.58 5.25
C ASP A 74 0.01 -3.72 6.38
N LEU A 75 -0.21 -2.41 6.34
CA LEU A 75 0.13 -1.47 7.41
C LEU A 75 -1.15 -1.17 8.20
N PHE A 76 -1.23 -1.61 9.45
CA PHE A 76 -2.44 -1.49 10.27
C PHE A 76 -2.53 -0.11 10.93
N LEU A 77 -3.52 0.69 10.52
CA LEU A 77 -3.67 2.09 10.95
C LEU A 77 -3.82 2.21 12.48
N ASP A 78 -4.60 1.33 13.09
CA ASP A 78 -4.99 1.43 14.49
C ASP A 78 -3.96 0.79 15.46
N GLU A 79 -2.88 0.21 14.93
CA GLU A 79 -1.86 -0.47 15.73
C GLU A 79 -0.59 0.37 15.86
N LYS A 80 0.27 0.01 16.83
CA LYS A 80 1.62 0.56 16.87
C LYS A 80 2.36 0.22 15.56
N PRO A 81 3.14 1.15 15.00
CA PRO A 81 3.50 2.46 15.55
C PRO A 81 2.51 3.60 15.24
N PHE A 82 1.48 3.36 14.42
CA PHE A 82 0.63 4.41 13.84
C PHE A 82 -0.43 4.94 14.80
N ASN A 83 -1.02 4.08 15.64
CA ASN A 83 -2.00 4.46 16.67
C ASN A 83 -3.12 5.39 16.15
N GLY A 84 -3.62 5.12 14.96
CA GLY A 84 -4.67 5.89 14.30
C GLY A 84 -4.16 7.02 13.40
N SER A 85 -2.85 7.28 13.34
CA SER A 85 -2.27 8.35 12.52
C SER A 85 -2.16 7.97 11.04
N LEU A 86 -2.94 8.65 10.19
CA LEU A 86 -2.92 8.45 8.75
C LEU A 86 -1.64 9.03 8.18
N GLU A 87 -1.24 10.22 8.63
CA GLU A 87 -0.02 10.88 8.17
C GLU A 87 1.22 10.01 8.42
N LEU A 88 1.38 9.50 9.64
CA LEU A 88 2.52 8.66 10.00
C LEU A 88 2.54 7.36 9.19
N LEU A 89 1.36 6.78 8.94
CA LEU A 89 1.24 5.57 8.13
C LEU A 89 1.62 5.82 6.67
N LEU A 90 1.14 6.92 6.08
CA LEU A 90 1.46 7.29 4.71
C LEU A 90 2.94 7.66 4.54
N GLU A 91 3.52 8.37 5.51
CA GLU A 91 4.95 8.66 5.55
C GLU A 91 5.77 7.37 5.60
N SER A 92 5.40 6.43 6.48
CA SER A 92 6.07 5.14 6.59
C SER A 92 5.99 4.33 5.30
N ASN A 93 4.84 4.32 4.61
CA ASN A 93 4.72 3.68 3.31
C ASN A 93 5.61 4.35 2.25
N SER A 94 5.57 5.68 2.19
CA SER A 94 6.42 6.46 1.27
C SER A 94 7.91 6.21 1.52
N GLU A 95 8.33 6.11 2.78
CA GLU A 95 9.72 5.82 3.11
C GLU A 95 10.15 4.39 2.77
N ALA A 96 9.24 3.41 2.88
CA ALA A 96 9.51 2.04 2.42
C ALA A 96 9.74 1.98 0.89
N ASP A 97 8.99 2.76 0.12
CA ASP A 97 9.08 2.81 -1.34
C ASP A 97 10.29 3.63 -1.86
N LYS A 98 11.08 4.30 -1.02
CA LYS A 98 12.01 5.36 -1.46
C LYS A 98 13.13 4.91 -2.40
N ASN A 99 13.52 3.64 -2.33
CA ASN A 99 14.57 3.08 -3.17
C ASN A 99 14.04 2.63 -4.54
N HIS A 100 12.74 2.32 -4.62
CA HIS A 100 12.10 1.74 -5.81
C HIS A 100 11.22 2.75 -6.55
N VAL A 101 10.83 3.85 -5.89
CA VAL A 101 9.86 4.81 -6.40
C VAL A 101 10.38 6.24 -6.26
N SER A 102 10.41 6.96 -7.39
CA SER A 102 10.79 8.38 -7.43
C SER A 102 9.93 9.22 -6.47
N LYS A 103 10.52 10.28 -5.90
CA LYS A 103 9.84 11.18 -4.96
C LYS A 103 8.49 11.69 -5.48
N ASN A 104 8.45 12.16 -6.74
CA ASN A 104 7.21 12.67 -7.34
C ASN A 104 6.12 11.59 -7.45
N MET A 105 6.50 10.34 -7.77
CA MET A 105 5.54 9.24 -7.83
C MET A 105 5.04 8.86 -6.42
N ARG A 106 5.92 8.86 -5.41
CA ARG A 106 5.53 8.64 -4.02
C ARG A 106 4.55 9.70 -3.51
N GLU A 107 4.77 10.97 -3.84
CA GLU A 107 3.85 12.06 -3.52
C GLU A 107 2.46 11.81 -4.12
N ARG A 108 2.39 11.39 -5.40
CA ARG A 108 1.13 11.05 -6.07
C ARG A 108 0.41 9.86 -5.44
N ILE A 109 1.16 8.81 -5.05
CA ILE A 109 0.62 7.64 -4.36
C ILE A 109 0.03 8.06 -3.01
N THR A 110 0.80 8.80 -2.21
CA THR A 110 0.41 9.31 -0.90
C THR A 110 -0.85 10.18 -0.99
N GLU A 111 -0.91 11.10 -1.95
CA GLU A 111 -2.08 11.96 -2.14
C GLU A 111 -3.33 11.16 -2.53
N ALA A 112 -3.19 10.19 -3.45
CA ALA A 112 -4.30 9.36 -3.89
C ALA A 112 -4.85 8.52 -2.72
N LEU A 113 -3.97 7.85 -1.97
CA LEU A 113 -4.34 7.05 -0.79
C LEU A 113 -5.04 7.89 0.27
N ARG A 114 -4.49 9.08 0.57
CA ARG A 114 -5.09 10.01 1.53
C ARG A 114 -6.50 10.43 1.12
N LYS A 115 -6.68 10.86 -0.13
CA LYS A 115 -8.00 11.29 -0.64
C LYS A 115 -9.01 10.15 -0.53
N ALA A 116 -8.63 8.94 -0.94
CA ALA A 116 -9.49 7.77 -0.85
C ALA A 116 -9.87 7.44 0.60
N PHE A 117 -8.92 7.52 1.53
CA PHE A 117 -9.17 7.26 2.95
C PHE A 117 -10.14 8.26 3.56
N MET A 118 -9.89 9.56 3.34
CA MET A 118 -10.73 10.64 3.87
C MET A 118 -12.15 10.58 3.30
N LEU A 119 -12.30 10.22 2.02
CA LEU A 119 -13.61 10.03 1.40
C LEU A 119 -14.38 8.86 2.05
N ALA A 120 -13.70 7.75 2.35
CA ALA A 120 -14.32 6.58 2.98
C ALA A 120 -14.56 6.75 4.49
N ASN A 121 -13.86 7.68 5.14
CA ASN A 121 -13.91 7.91 6.59
C ASN A 121 -14.12 9.41 6.88
N PRO A 122 -15.32 9.97 6.61
CA PRO A 122 -15.57 11.41 6.77
C PRO A 122 -15.44 11.92 8.21
N ASP A 123 -15.66 11.03 9.20
CA ASP A 123 -15.52 11.34 10.62
C ASP A 123 -14.08 11.17 11.15
N TYR A 124 -13.14 10.74 10.29
CA TYR A 124 -11.75 10.58 10.68
C TYR A 124 -11.15 11.91 11.12
N ARG A 125 -10.40 11.87 12.22
CA ARG A 125 -9.57 12.97 12.68
C ARG A 125 -8.19 12.43 12.97
N GLU A 126 -7.19 13.09 12.42
CA GLU A 126 -5.80 12.82 12.72
C GLU A 126 -5.61 12.94 14.26
N PRO A 127 -5.13 11.90 14.95
CA PRO A 127 -4.84 12.00 16.37
C PRO A 127 -3.88 13.15 16.60
N GLY A 128 -4.21 14.05 17.53
CA GLY A 128 -3.43 15.23 17.83
C GLY A 128 -1.97 14.84 18.05
N GLY A 129 -1.12 15.24 17.11
CA GLY A 129 0.28 14.84 17.08
C GLY A 129 0.97 15.29 18.36
N GLN A 130 1.57 14.35 19.08
CA GLN A 130 2.67 14.68 19.95
C GLN A 130 3.74 15.28 19.03
N LEU A 131 3.84 16.61 19.01
CA LEU A 131 4.90 17.35 18.34
C LEU A 131 6.22 16.66 18.71
N SER A 132 6.85 15.99 17.74
CA SER A 132 8.22 15.53 17.93
C SER A 132 9.09 16.77 18.05
N LEU A 133 9.47 17.09 19.28
CA LEU A 133 10.53 18.05 19.58
C LEU A 133 11.78 17.56 18.83
N LYS A 134 12.07 18.18 17.69
CA LYS A 134 13.38 18.04 17.06
C LYS A 134 14.37 18.78 17.95
N PHE A 135 15.11 18.04 18.77
CA PHE A 135 16.36 18.54 19.30
C PHE A 135 17.31 18.67 18.10
N GLY A 136 17.62 19.92 17.73
CA GLY A 136 18.65 20.20 16.75
C GLY A 136 20.01 19.76 17.29
N GLU A 137 20.81 19.13 16.45
CA GLU A 137 22.26 19.07 16.61
C GLU A 137 22.89 20.42 16.23
#